data_AF-A0A2E7GYG0-F1
#
_entry.id   AF-A0A2E7GYG0-F1
#
_cell.length_a   1.000
_cell.length_b   1.000
_cell.length_c   1.000
_cell.angle_alpha   90.00
_cell.angle_beta   90.00
_cell.angle_gamma   90.00
#
_symmetry.space_group_name_H-M   'P 1'
#
loop_
_entity.id
_entity.type
_entity.pdbx_description
1 polymer ?
#
loop_
_entity_poly.entity_id
_entity_poly.type
_entity_poly.pdbx_seq_one_letter_code
_entity_poly.pdbx_strand_id
1 'polypeptide(L)'
;MRGRLVLVVMALLLSSSLPSTATIGSSGSASSSEEQSSQKPETLLQFPNPWVDGSLLSRVDSGQEAVWVTAITSSLAHLDSWQRKTASIERQAPPGPGESMSQSDEISMGIDHRTFWVNSSLLQKLDSVHGIIALLDAERSPEPYGIVPSGPDPNTVRSGEIHGANDAWDMGYSGEGLIVAVADTGVDFGHPDLNGTQARVEYGNSTYHGWPLMFDHNSMYTWMVDGNAYPESSTWYADTSVIDYDNDSDGILDESGFNISGVNESLSGEYHLGEHPDWRLRDKAGGDVPILV
;
A
#
# COMPACT_ATOMS: atom_id res chain seq x y z
N MET A 1 -20.51 -69.13 1.60
CA MET A 1 -21.24 -68.18 0.72
C MET A 1 -20.39 -66.93 0.58
N ARG A 2 -20.52 -66.26 -0.56
CA ARG A 2 -19.56 -65.36 -1.21
C ARG A 2 -19.11 -64.16 -0.36
N GLY A 3 -17.83 -63.83 -0.42
CA GLY A 3 -17.25 -62.58 0.12
C GLY A 3 -15.82 -62.42 -0.37
N ARG A 4 -15.58 -61.40 -1.20
CA ARG A 4 -14.42 -61.17 -2.07
C ARG A 4 -13.08 -61.03 -1.35
N LEU A 5 -12.01 -61.50 -2.01
CA LEU A 5 -10.62 -61.09 -1.76
C LEU A 5 -10.52 -59.56 -1.79
N VAL A 6 -9.88 -58.98 -0.76
CA VAL A 6 -9.12 -57.75 -0.90
C VAL A 6 -7.74 -58.03 -0.34
N LEU A 7 -6.76 -58.13 -1.24
CA LEU A 7 -5.35 -58.17 -0.92
C LEU A 7 -4.95 -56.81 -0.32
N VAL A 8 -4.62 -56.83 0.96
CA VAL A 8 -3.91 -55.77 1.65
C VAL A 8 -2.50 -55.72 1.07
N VAL A 9 -2.22 -54.76 0.18
CA VAL A 9 -0.86 -54.42 -0.22
C VAL A 9 -0.39 -53.29 0.68
N MET A 10 0.25 -53.69 1.76
CA MET A 10 1.03 -52.87 2.67
C MET A 10 2.46 -52.80 2.13
N ALA A 11 2.76 -51.83 1.26
CA ALA A 11 4.14 -51.46 0.88
C ALA A 11 4.14 -50.22 -0.01
N LEU A 12 4.33 -49.04 0.59
CA LEU A 12 5.03 -47.85 0.04
C LEU A 12 4.91 -46.69 1.04
N LEU A 13 5.39 -46.94 2.27
CA LEU A 13 5.88 -45.89 3.15
C LEU A 13 7.40 -45.95 3.02
N LEU A 14 7.98 -45.06 2.21
CA LEU A 14 9.39 -44.62 2.23
C LEU A 14 9.70 -43.84 0.93
N SER A 15 9.33 -42.55 0.90
CA SER A 15 10.04 -41.55 0.09
C SER A 15 9.71 -40.13 0.57
N SER A 16 10.66 -39.59 1.33
CA SER A 16 11.01 -38.16 1.50
C SER A 16 9.92 -37.16 1.93
N SER A 17 9.68 -37.08 3.24
CA SER A 17 9.41 -35.80 3.91
C SER A 17 10.74 -35.21 4.39
N LEU A 18 11.27 -34.22 3.68
CA LEU A 18 12.33 -33.34 4.22
C LEU A 18 11.64 -32.17 4.93
N PRO A 19 11.74 -32.05 6.26
CA PRO A 19 11.44 -30.79 6.93
C PRO A 19 12.62 -29.83 6.69
N SER A 20 12.34 -28.66 6.13
CA SER A 20 13.33 -27.58 6.04
C SER A 20 13.44 -26.91 7.41
N THR A 21 14.25 -27.47 8.30
CA THR A 21 14.62 -26.85 9.57
C THR A 21 15.89 -26.01 9.38
N ALA A 22 15.76 -24.69 9.50
CA ALA A 22 16.90 -23.79 9.61
C ALA A 22 17.68 -24.13 10.89
N THR A 23 18.91 -24.63 10.71
CA THR A 23 19.80 -24.97 11.82
C THR A 23 20.64 -23.74 12.15
N ILE A 24 20.40 -23.17 13.34
CA ILE A 24 21.31 -22.19 13.95
C ILE A 24 22.54 -22.97 14.43
N GLY A 25 23.63 -22.87 13.68
CA GLY A 25 24.93 -23.40 14.07
C GLY A 25 25.68 -22.38 14.94
N SER A 26 25.77 -22.66 16.23
CA SER A 26 26.74 -22.02 17.13
C SER A 26 28.03 -22.83 17.12
N SER A 27 29.17 -22.21 16.77
CA SER A 27 30.49 -22.59 17.28
C SER A 27 31.54 -21.50 17.04
N GLY A 28 32.00 -20.90 18.15
CA GLY A 28 33.40 -20.67 18.53
C GLY A 28 34.46 -20.22 17.51
N SER A 29 34.96 -19.00 17.75
CA SER A 29 36.35 -18.51 17.61
C SER A 29 37.31 -19.25 16.65
N ALA A 30 37.62 -18.62 15.51
CA ALA A 30 38.95 -18.69 14.89
C ALA A 30 39.20 -17.44 14.02
N SER A 31 40.45 -17.01 14.01
CA SER A 31 41.02 -15.75 13.55
C SER A 31 40.99 -15.50 12.03
N SER A 32 40.78 -14.22 11.68
CA SER A 32 41.28 -13.44 10.53
C SER A 32 41.90 -14.19 9.35
N SER A 33 41.25 -14.10 8.19
CA SER A 33 41.91 -14.11 6.89
C SER A 33 41.08 -13.23 5.95
N GLU A 34 41.65 -12.11 5.53
CA GLU A 34 41.06 -11.17 4.56
C GLU A 34 40.95 -11.86 3.20
N GLU A 35 39.74 -12.23 2.78
CA GLU A 35 39.45 -12.51 1.38
C GLU A 35 39.02 -11.22 0.68
N GLN A 36 39.94 -10.67 -0.12
CA GLN A 36 39.65 -9.63 -1.10
C GLN A 36 38.60 -10.14 -2.10
N SER A 37 37.34 -9.79 -1.88
CA SER A 37 36.29 -9.92 -2.89
C SER A 37 36.56 -8.91 -4.01
N SER A 38 36.96 -9.42 -5.17
CA SER A 38 37.02 -8.65 -6.41
C SER A 38 35.59 -8.32 -6.83
N GLN A 39 35.12 -7.11 -6.52
CA GLN A 39 33.87 -6.58 -7.06
C GLN A 39 33.98 -6.47 -8.58
N LYS A 40 33.22 -7.32 -9.28
CA LYS A 40 32.96 -7.19 -10.71
C LYS A 40 32.14 -5.90 -10.90
N PRO A 41 32.46 -5.01 -11.85
CA PRO A 41 31.67 -3.81 -12.05
C PRO A 41 30.26 -4.23 -12.47
N GLU A 42 29.26 -3.86 -11.67
CA GLU A 42 27.86 -4.00 -12.07
C GLU A 42 27.63 -3.11 -13.28
N THR A 43 27.27 -3.73 -14.40
CA THR A 43 26.94 -3.01 -15.62
C THR A 43 25.63 -2.27 -15.39
N LEU A 44 25.70 -0.99 -15.00
CA LEU A 44 24.54 -0.10 -14.97
C LEU A 44 23.90 -0.11 -16.38
N LEU A 45 22.64 -0.54 -16.47
CA LEU A 45 21.89 -0.49 -17.73
C LEU A 45 21.71 0.98 -18.12
N GLN A 46 22.47 1.42 -19.12
CA GLN A 46 22.37 2.77 -19.64
C GLN A 46 21.29 2.81 -20.71
N PHE A 47 20.23 3.57 -20.46
CA PHE A 47 19.15 3.83 -21.41
C PHE A 47 19.44 5.18 -22.10
N PRO A 48 20.04 5.19 -23.30
CA PRO A 48 20.53 6.42 -23.92
C PRO A 48 19.41 7.39 -24.30
N ASN A 49 18.18 6.90 -24.47
CA ASN A 49 17.00 7.70 -24.78
C ASN A 49 15.84 7.26 -23.88
N PRO A 50 15.52 8.02 -22.83
CA PRO A 50 14.31 7.79 -22.05
C PRO A 50 13.05 7.87 -22.91
N TRP A 51 12.08 7.01 -22.65
CA TRP A 51 10.74 7.17 -23.22
C TRP A 51 10.01 8.31 -22.50
N VAL A 52 9.37 9.21 -23.23
CA VAL A 52 8.64 10.35 -22.64
C VAL A 52 7.20 10.32 -23.14
N ASP A 53 6.24 10.40 -22.23
CA ASP A 53 4.83 10.53 -22.57
C ASP A 53 4.59 11.86 -23.32
N GLY A 54 3.97 11.78 -24.50
CA GLY A 54 3.67 12.95 -25.33
C GLY A 54 2.67 13.90 -24.69
N SER A 55 1.84 13.45 -23.74
CA SER A 55 0.93 14.33 -23.03
C SER A 55 1.66 15.32 -22.11
N LEU A 56 2.83 14.97 -21.58
CA LEU A 56 3.67 15.90 -20.81
C LEU A 56 4.09 17.10 -21.67
N LEU A 57 4.57 16.84 -22.88
CA LEU A 57 4.96 17.90 -23.82
C LEU A 57 3.74 18.73 -24.23
N SER A 58 2.59 18.08 -24.45
CA SER A 58 1.33 18.77 -24.77
C SER A 58 0.90 19.72 -23.66
N ARG A 59 1.09 19.36 -22.38
CA ARG A 59 0.82 20.23 -21.22
C ARG A 59 1.76 21.43 -21.17
N VAL A 60 3.05 21.21 -21.40
CA VAL A 60 4.04 22.29 -21.50
C VAL A 60 3.68 23.26 -22.64
N ASP A 61 3.34 22.73 -23.81
CA ASP A 61 2.95 23.52 -24.98
C ASP A 61 1.64 24.27 -24.76
N SER A 62 0.75 23.76 -23.92
CA SER A 62 -0.48 24.43 -23.50
C SER A 62 -0.26 25.59 -22.51
N GLY A 63 0.98 25.77 -22.03
CA GLY A 63 1.37 26.87 -21.15
C GLY A 63 1.36 26.54 -19.66
N GLN A 64 1.30 25.26 -19.28
CA GLN A 64 1.38 24.85 -17.87
C GLN A 64 2.77 25.19 -17.30
N GLU A 65 2.85 25.84 -16.13
CA GLU A 65 4.15 26.27 -15.54
C GLU A 65 4.95 25.11 -14.94
N ALA A 66 4.25 24.11 -14.42
CA ALA A 66 4.82 22.89 -13.86
C ALA A 66 3.96 21.70 -14.23
N VAL A 67 4.58 20.54 -14.44
CA VAL A 67 3.91 19.28 -14.79
C VAL A 67 4.21 18.23 -13.73
N TRP A 68 3.23 17.37 -13.45
CA TRP A 68 3.39 16.26 -12.53
C TRP A 68 3.90 15.02 -13.28
N VAL A 69 5.08 14.54 -12.91
CA VAL A 69 5.80 13.50 -13.67
C VAL A 69 6.07 12.31 -12.78
N THR A 70 5.82 11.11 -13.30
CA THR A 70 6.36 9.87 -12.73
C THR A 70 7.60 9.46 -13.52
N ALA A 71 8.77 9.58 -12.89
CA ALA A 71 10.03 9.18 -13.48
C ALA A 71 10.37 7.74 -13.09
N ILE A 72 10.49 6.85 -14.07
CA ILE A 72 11.05 5.50 -13.91
C ILE A 72 12.57 5.60 -14.05
N THR A 73 13.31 5.14 -13.05
CA THR A 73 14.76 5.28 -12.98
C THR A 73 15.45 4.02 -12.48
N SER A 74 16.65 3.73 -12.96
CA SER A 74 17.54 2.72 -12.37
C SER A 74 18.37 3.24 -11.20
N SER A 75 18.22 4.53 -10.85
CA SER A 75 18.93 5.13 -9.72
C SER A 75 18.16 6.33 -9.18
N LEU A 76 17.50 6.15 -8.03
CA LEU A 76 16.92 7.25 -7.26
C LEU A 76 17.96 8.27 -6.77
N ALA A 77 19.19 7.85 -6.48
CA ALA A 77 20.24 8.76 -5.97
C ALA A 77 20.61 9.88 -6.97
N HIS A 78 20.77 9.54 -8.26
CA HIS A 78 21.01 10.52 -9.33
C HIS A 78 19.81 11.44 -9.55
N LEU A 79 18.60 10.90 -9.51
CA LEU A 79 17.37 11.70 -9.62
C LEU A 79 17.25 12.67 -8.44
N ASP A 80 17.47 12.19 -7.22
CA ASP A 80 17.44 13.00 -5.99
C ASP A 80 18.47 14.14 -6.03
N SER A 81 19.70 13.83 -6.45
CA SER A 81 20.77 14.82 -6.64
C SER A 81 20.38 15.90 -7.65
N TRP A 82 19.73 15.50 -8.75
CA TRP A 82 19.24 16.45 -9.76
C TRP A 82 18.11 17.33 -9.18
N GLN A 83 17.12 16.73 -8.52
CA GLN A 83 15.98 17.46 -7.92
C GLN A 83 16.45 18.49 -6.89
N ARG A 84 17.44 18.15 -6.06
CA ARG A 84 18.07 19.10 -5.12
C ARG A 84 18.71 20.27 -5.83
N LYS A 85 19.44 20.01 -6.92
CA LYS A 85 20.12 21.04 -7.71
C LYS A 85 19.13 21.98 -8.41
N THR A 86 17.97 21.47 -8.82
CA THR A 86 16.94 22.24 -9.53
C THR A 86 15.81 22.73 -8.65
N ALA A 87 15.86 22.47 -7.34
CA ALA A 87 14.77 22.72 -6.39
C ALA A 87 13.42 22.10 -6.85
N SER A 88 13.48 20.90 -7.41
CA SER A 88 12.33 20.11 -7.88
C SER A 88 12.04 18.91 -6.96
N ILE A 89 12.29 19.07 -5.66
CA ILE A 89 11.94 18.10 -4.63
C ILE A 89 10.48 18.35 -4.23
N GLU A 90 9.73 17.29 -3.99
CA GLU A 90 8.37 17.40 -3.46
C GLU A 90 8.34 18.11 -2.11
N ARG A 91 7.17 18.68 -1.80
CA ARG A 91 6.91 19.17 -0.45
C ARG A 91 6.90 17.96 0.50
N GLN A 92 7.38 18.19 1.72
CA GLN A 92 7.22 17.25 2.82
C GLN A 92 6.93 18.04 4.09
N ALA A 93 5.92 17.62 4.85
CA ALA A 93 5.63 18.19 6.16
C ALA A 93 6.82 17.98 7.13
N PRO A 94 7.06 18.92 8.06
CA PRO A 94 8.03 18.70 9.12
C PRO A 94 7.55 17.55 10.04
N PRO A 95 8.48 16.86 10.74
CA PRO A 95 8.11 15.83 11.70
C PRO A 95 7.23 16.42 12.81
N GLY A 96 6.21 15.68 13.22
CA GLY A 96 5.35 16.01 14.35
C GLY A 96 6.05 15.87 15.71
N PRO A 97 5.38 16.22 16.81
CA PRO A 97 5.91 16.04 18.16
C PRO A 97 6.31 14.58 18.43
N GLY A 98 7.58 14.34 18.74
CA GLY A 98 8.11 12.99 19.01
C GLY A 98 8.60 12.24 17.76
N GLU A 99 8.41 12.80 16.56
CA GLU A 99 8.89 12.21 15.31
C GLU A 99 10.27 12.76 14.92
N SER A 100 11.02 11.98 14.14
CA SER A 100 12.31 12.40 13.58
C SER A 100 12.46 11.95 12.14
N MET A 101 12.84 12.87 11.26
CA MET A 101 13.15 12.56 9.87
C MET A 101 14.56 11.98 9.77
N SER A 102 14.69 10.80 9.16
CA SER A 102 15.98 10.20 8.84
C SER A 102 16.15 10.13 7.32
N GLN A 103 17.32 10.51 6.83
CA GLN A 103 17.64 10.40 5.40
C GLN A 103 18.22 9.01 5.14
N SER A 104 17.59 8.26 4.23
CA SER A 104 18.15 7.05 3.63
C SER A 104 18.39 7.30 2.14
N ASP A 105 19.65 7.32 1.74
CA ASP A 105 20.01 7.25 0.32
C ASP A 105 20.02 5.77 -0.07
N GLU A 106 18.84 5.22 -0.35
CA GLU A 106 18.75 3.83 -0.80
C GLU A 106 19.42 3.70 -2.17
N ILE A 107 20.51 2.94 -2.21
CA ILE A 107 21.02 2.39 -3.47
C ILE A 107 20.09 1.24 -3.82
N SER A 108 19.00 1.56 -4.51
CA SER A 108 18.09 0.54 -5.01
C SER A 108 18.82 -0.37 -5.98
N MET A 109 18.65 -1.68 -5.79
CA MET A 109 19.06 -2.68 -6.77
C MET A 109 17.85 -2.98 -7.67
N GLY A 110 17.56 -2.12 -8.64
CA GLY A 110 16.42 -2.38 -9.52
C GLY A 110 15.97 -1.21 -10.39
N ILE A 111 14.69 -1.27 -10.74
CA ILE A 111 13.95 -0.21 -11.39
C ILE A 111 13.05 0.41 -10.32
N ASP A 112 13.26 1.69 -10.05
CA ASP A 112 12.43 2.47 -9.16
C ASP A 112 11.57 3.45 -9.94
N HIS A 113 10.68 4.10 -9.21
CA HIS A 113 9.99 5.27 -9.70
C HIS A 113 9.88 6.34 -8.61
N ARG A 114 9.75 7.59 -9.02
CA ARG A 114 9.38 8.72 -8.16
C ARG A 114 8.44 9.63 -8.91
N THR A 115 7.36 10.04 -8.24
CA THR A 115 6.40 11.00 -8.76
C THR A 115 6.63 12.35 -8.11
N PHE A 116 6.73 13.43 -8.90
CA PHE A 116 7.02 14.76 -8.39
C PHE A 116 6.62 15.87 -9.38
N TRP A 117 6.39 17.07 -8.85
CA TRP A 117 6.26 18.29 -9.66
C TRP A 117 7.60 18.77 -10.21
N VAL A 118 7.63 19.11 -11.51
CA VAL A 118 8.78 19.75 -12.16
C VAL A 118 8.34 20.96 -12.95
N ASN A 119 9.12 22.05 -12.89
CA ASN A 119 8.86 23.20 -13.74
C ASN A 119 8.98 22.80 -15.22
N SER A 120 8.04 23.24 -16.05
CA SER A 120 7.97 22.89 -17.47
C SER A 120 9.24 23.22 -18.26
N SER A 121 9.97 24.28 -17.86
CA SER A 121 11.26 24.64 -18.47
C SER A 121 12.40 23.64 -18.18
N LEU A 122 12.21 22.75 -17.21
CA LEU A 122 13.16 21.72 -16.80
C LEU A 122 12.78 20.32 -17.29
N LEU A 123 11.56 20.12 -17.80
CA LEU A 123 11.07 18.81 -18.26
C LEU A 123 12.04 18.18 -19.28
N GLN A 124 12.43 18.94 -20.30
CA GLN A 124 13.36 18.46 -21.32
C GLN A 124 14.78 18.19 -20.79
N LYS A 125 15.14 18.63 -19.58
CA LYS A 125 16.45 18.35 -18.98
C LYS A 125 16.45 17.05 -18.18
N LEU A 126 15.28 16.50 -17.85
CA LEU A 126 15.17 15.23 -17.13
C LEU A 126 15.69 14.06 -17.97
N ASP A 127 15.64 14.15 -19.30
CA ASP A 127 16.18 13.13 -20.20
C ASP A 127 17.69 12.87 -20.00
N SER A 128 18.41 13.88 -19.53
CA SER A 128 19.85 13.87 -19.30
C SER A 128 20.25 13.35 -17.93
N VAL A 129 19.27 13.11 -17.05
CA VAL A 129 19.53 12.56 -15.72
C VAL A 129 19.93 11.10 -15.85
N HIS A 130 21.07 10.76 -15.24
CA HIS A 130 21.58 9.40 -15.30
C HIS A 130 20.59 8.43 -14.64
N GLY A 131 20.30 7.34 -15.35
CA GLY A 131 19.41 6.27 -14.88
C GLY A 131 17.95 6.44 -15.27
N ILE A 132 17.52 7.57 -15.85
CA ILE A 132 16.13 7.70 -16.32
C ILE A 132 15.86 6.71 -17.45
N ILE A 133 14.74 5.99 -17.32
CA ILE A 133 14.24 4.99 -18.26
C ILE A 133 13.00 5.52 -18.97
N ALA A 134 12.07 6.09 -18.21
CA ALA A 134 10.82 6.63 -18.73
C ALA A 134 10.30 7.82 -17.90
N LEU A 135 9.61 8.74 -18.55
CA LEU A 135 8.86 9.85 -17.93
C LEU A 135 7.39 9.72 -18.33
N LEU A 136 6.53 9.51 -17.34
CA LEU A 136 5.09 9.32 -17.50
C LEU A 136 4.33 10.54 -16.99
N ASP A 137 3.23 10.88 -17.64
CA ASP A 137 2.31 11.92 -17.16
C ASP A 137 1.54 11.41 -15.94
N ALA A 138 1.85 11.95 -14.77
CA ALA A 138 1.20 11.55 -13.52
C ALA A 138 -0.20 12.15 -13.36
N GLU A 139 -0.52 13.20 -14.12
CA GLU A 139 -1.86 13.80 -14.10
C GLU A 139 -2.86 13.04 -14.99
N ARG A 140 -2.40 12.02 -15.71
CA ARG A 140 -3.27 11.18 -16.53
C ARG A 140 -3.93 10.12 -15.67
N SER A 141 -5.20 10.35 -15.30
CA SER A 141 -5.99 9.33 -14.63
C SER A 141 -6.27 8.13 -15.54
N PRO A 142 -6.39 6.91 -14.98
CA PRO A 142 -6.92 5.78 -15.73
C PRO A 142 -8.33 6.10 -16.25
N GLU A 143 -8.63 5.67 -17.48
CA GLU A 143 -9.95 5.89 -18.06
C GLU A 143 -10.98 4.97 -17.37
N PRO A 144 -12.08 5.51 -16.84
CA PRO A 144 -13.12 4.68 -16.25
C PRO A 144 -13.77 3.84 -17.35
N TYR A 145 -13.78 2.51 -17.16
CA TYR A 145 -14.57 1.63 -18.01
C TYR A 145 -16.04 1.70 -17.58
N GLY A 146 -16.79 2.62 -18.19
CA GLY A 146 -18.20 2.82 -17.88
C GLY A 146 -19.12 1.90 -18.66
N ILE A 147 -19.62 0.83 -18.03
CA ILE A 147 -20.92 0.25 -18.39
C ILE A 147 -21.95 0.87 -17.46
N VAL A 148 -22.78 1.77 -17.98
CA VAL A 148 -23.94 2.30 -17.25
C VAL A 148 -24.83 1.11 -16.89
N PRO A 149 -25.03 0.78 -15.60
CA PRO A 149 -25.88 -0.33 -15.22
C PRO A 149 -27.32 -0.02 -15.65
N SER A 150 -27.96 -0.92 -16.39
CA SER A 150 -29.34 -0.72 -16.89
C SER A 150 -30.42 -0.98 -15.82
N GLY A 151 -30.04 -1.19 -14.56
CA GLY A 151 -30.95 -1.47 -13.45
C GLY A 151 -30.23 -2.08 -12.23
N PRO A 152 -30.95 -2.24 -11.10
CA PRO A 152 -30.44 -2.88 -9.87
C PRO A 152 -30.34 -4.41 -9.96
N ASP A 153 -30.55 -4.99 -11.13
CA ASP A 153 -30.39 -6.42 -11.35
C ASP A 153 -28.90 -6.76 -11.51
N PRO A 154 -28.42 -7.90 -10.96
CA PRO A 154 -27.07 -8.35 -11.21
C PRO A 154 -26.89 -8.61 -12.71
N ASN A 155 -26.23 -7.70 -13.41
CA ASN A 155 -26.04 -7.80 -14.86
C ASN A 155 -24.92 -8.79 -15.25
N THR A 156 -24.24 -9.37 -14.25
CA THR A 156 -23.06 -10.25 -14.40
C THR A 156 -23.30 -11.69 -13.92
N VAL A 157 -24.56 -12.16 -13.91
CA VAL A 157 -24.91 -13.54 -13.48
C VAL A 157 -24.17 -14.63 -14.28
N ARG A 158 -23.61 -14.32 -15.45
CA ARG A 158 -22.94 -15.29 -16.32
C ARG A 158 -21.43 -15.12 -16.43
N SER A 159 -20.80 -14.15 -15.76
CA SER A 159 -19.33 -14.00 -15.86
C SER A 159 -18.60 -15.26 -15.39
N GLY A 160 -19.08 -15.88 -14.31
CA GLY A 160 -18.55 -17.16 -13.83
C GLY A 160 -18.71 -18.30 -14.83
N GLU A 161 -19.85 -18.37 -15.54
CA GLU A 161 -20.09 -19.35 -16.60
C GLU A 161 -19.23 -19.09 -17.85
N ILE A 162 -19.16 -17.83 -18.29
CA ILE A 162 -18.48 -17.42 -19.52
C ILE A 162 -16.97 -17.62 -19.41
N HIS A 163 -16.41 -17.37 -18.22
CA HIS A 163 -14.98 -17.52 -17.95
C HIS A 163 -14.62 -18.89 -17.33
N GLY A 164 -15.58 -19.79 -17.15
CA GLY A 164 -15.34 -21.14 -16.59
C GLY A 164 -14.95 -21.15 -15.11
N ALA A 165 -15.26 -20.10 -14.36
CA ALA A 165 -14.96 -20.02 -12.93
C ALA A 165 -15.72 -21.09 -12.13
N ASN A 166 -16.97 -21.39 -12.51
CA ASN A 166 -17.78 -22.41 -11.85
C ASN A 166 -17.13 -23.80 -11.97
N ASP A 167 -16.66 -24.16 -13.17
CA ASP A 167 -15.97 -25.43 -13.40
C ASP A 167 -14.66 -25.51 -12.60
N ALA A 168 -13.92 -24.40 -12.49
CA ALA A 168 -12.70 -24.33 -11.68
C ALA A 168 -12.99 -24.56 -10.19
N TRP A 169 -14.04 -23.94 -9.66
CA TRP A 169 -14.49 -24.14 -8.28
C TRP A 169 -14.97 -25.58 -8.02
N ASP A 170 -15.71 -26.19 -8.95
CA ASP A 170 -16.15 -27.59 -8.86
C ASP A 170 -14.96 -28.58 -8.88
N MET A 171 -13.85 -28.18 -9.51
CA MET A 171 -12.58 -28.92 -9.47
C MET A 171 -11.75 -28.65 -8.21
N GLY A 172 -12.22 -27.78 -7.30
CA GLY A 172 -11.56 -27.44 -6.04
C GLY A 172 -10.59 -26.26 -6.11
N TYR A 173 -10.51 -25.54 -7.23
CA TYR A 173 -9.66 -24.36 -7.38
C TYR A 173 -10.39 -23.09 -6.91
N SER A 174 -10.59 -22.95 -5.60
CA SER A 174 -11.29 -21.81 -4.99
C SER A 174 -10.49 -20.50 -4.97
N GLY A 175 -9.16 -20.60 -5.04
CA GLY A 175 -8.26 -19.47 -4.78
C GLY A 175 -7.99 -19.23 -3.29
N GLU A 176 -8.42 -20.14 -2.41
CA GLU A 176 -8.12 -20.09 -0.98
C GLU A 176 -6.60 -20.02 -0.73
N GLY A 177 -6.18 -19.10 0.14
CA GLY A 177 -4.77 -18.83 0.43
C GLY A 177 -4.06 -17.95 -0.60
N LEU A 178 -4.73 -17.52 -1.68
CA LEU A 178 -4.20 -16.53 -2.62
C LEU A 178 -4.67 -15.13 -2.23
N ILE A 179 -3.75 -14.16 -2.29
CA ILE A 179 -4.05 -12.74 -2.12
C ILE A 179 -3.93 -12.07 -3.48
N VAL A 180 -5.00 -11.37 -3.89
CA VAL A 180 -5.03 -10.59 -5.14
C VAL A 180 -4.96 -9.11 -4.76
N ALA A 181 -3.88 -8.45 -5.16
CA ALA A 181 -3.75 -7.00 -5.02
C ALA A 181 -4.44 -6.31 -6.20
N VAL A 182 -5.41 -5.44 -5.91
CA VAL A 182 -6.14 -4.64 -6.91
C VAL A 182 -5.78 -3.18 -6.70
N ALA A 183 -5.11 -2.58 -7.69
CA ALA A 183 -4.79 -1.15 -7.70
C ALA A 183 -5.94 -0.38 -8.38
N ASP A 184 -6.87 0.10 -7.57
CA ASP A 184 -8.05 0.87 -8.01
C ASP A 184 -8.31 2.01 -7.00
N THR A 185 -9.48 2.61 -7.05
CA THR A 185 -9.95 3.74 -6.24
C THR A 185 -10.17 3.42 -4.76
N GLY A 186 -10.24 2.14 -4.37
CA GLY A 186 -10.58 1.77 -3.01
C GLY A 186 -11.39 0.48 -2.92
N VAL A 187 -11.73 0.08 -1.69
CA VAL A 187 -12.74 -0.95 -1.42
C VAL A 187 -13.66 -0.46 -0.32
N ASP A 188 -14.96 -0.71 -0.47
CA ASP A 188 -15.92 -0.56 0.63
C ASP A 188 -15.83 -1.80 1.53
N PHE A 189 -15.16 -1.65 2.68
CA PHE A 189 -15.01 -2.73 3.66
C PHE A 189 -16.33 -3.16 4.30
N GLY A 190 -17.37 -2.31 4.26
CA GLY A 190 -18.71 -2.62 4.74
C GLY A 190 -19.60 -3.31 3.72
N HIS A 191 -19.13 -3.52 2.48
CA HIS A 191 -19.95 -4.12 1.42
C HIS A 191 -20.26 -5.60 1.74
N PRO A 192 -21.54 -6.00 1.83
CA PRO A 192 -21.91 -7.34 2.29
C PRO A 192 -21.36 -8.45 1.39
N ASP A 193 -21.30 -8.24 0.06
CA ASP A 193 -20.76 -9.23 -0.89
C ASP A 193 -19.24 -9.37 -0.84
N LEU A 194 -18.54 -8.42 -0.21
CA LEU A 194 -17.08 -8.49 -0.03
C LEU A 194 -16.71 -8.94 1.38
N ASN A 195 -17.68 -9.06 2.29
CA ASN A 195 -17.41 -9.41 3.68
C ASN A 195 -16.71 -10.76 3.80
N GLY A 196 -15.52 -10.75 4.38
CA GLY A 196 -14.69 -11.95 4.56
C GLY A 196 -13.83 -12.34 3.36
N THR A 197 -13.88 -11.58 2.25
CA THR A 197 -12.99 -11.78 1.09
C THR A 197 -11.85 -10.77 1.04
N GLN A 198 -11.95 -9.67 1.81
CA GLN A 198 -10.88 -8.66 1.84
C GLN A 198 -9.64 -9.20 2.56
N ALA A 199 -8.47 -8.96 1.97
CA ALA A 199 -7.20 -9.39 2.53
C ALA A 199 -6.90 -8.63 3.84
N ARG A 200 -6.53 -9.39 4.87
CA ARG A 200 -6.18 -8.88 6.21
C ARG A 200 -4.79 -9.37 6.62
N VAL A 201 -4.24 -8.71 7.62
CA VAL A 201 -2.96 -9.10 8.21
C VAL A 201 -3.15 -10.39 9.02
N GLU A 202 -2.61 -11.50 8.54
CA GLU A 202 -2.72 -12.82 9.20
C GLU A 202 -1.42 -13.24 9.92
N TYR A 203 -0.42 -12.36 10.01
CA TYR A 203 0.84 -12.67 10.68
C TYR A 203 0.62 -12.73 12.20
N GLY A 204 0.75 -13.93 12.79
CA GLY A 204 0.45 -14.16 14.21
C GLY A 204 1.32 -13.39 15.22
N ASN A 205 2.38 -12.72 14.78
CA ASN A 205 3.23 -11.85 15.61
C ASN A 205 3.02 -10.35 15.35
N SER A 206 2.09 -9.98 14.45
CA SER A 206 1.78 -8.58 14.16
C SER A 206 0.77 -8.04 15.16
N THR A 207 1.03 -6.84 15.69
CA THR A 207 0.06 -6.06 16.48
C THR A 207 -1.16 -5.65 15.65
N TYR A 208 -1.04 -5.69 14.32
CA TYR A 208 -2.11 -5.35 13.38
C TYR A 208 -2.86 -6.58 12.86
N HIS A 209 -2.75 -7.74 13.53
CA HIS A 209 -3.48 -8.94 13.12
C HIS A 209 -4.98 -8.67 12.96
N GLY A 210 -5.55 -9.06 11.81
CA GLY A 210 -6.95 -8.83 11.43
C GLY A 210 -7.24 -7.46 10.80
N TRP A 211 -6.27 -6.54 10.76
CA TRP A 211 -6.45 -5.25 10.08
C TRP A 211 -6.46 -5.43 8.56
N PRO A 212 -7.20 -4.60 7.81
CA PRO A 212 -7.12 -4.58 6.35
C PRO A 212 -5.69 -4.36 5.86
N LEU A 213 -5.28 -5.11 4.83
CA LEU A 213 -4.00 -4.89 4.14
C LEU A 213 -4.06 -3.74 3.14
N MET A 214 -5.26 -3.38 2.69
CA MET A 214 -5.48 -2.32 1.73
C MET A 214 -5.65 -0.97 2.44
N PHE A 215 -5.02 0.07 1.89
CA PHE A 215 -5.12 1.45 2.34
C PHE A 215 -5.55 2.35 1.18
N ASP A 216 -6.09 3.53 1.48
CA ASP A 216 -6.35 4.53 0.46
C ASP A 216 -5.05 5.27 0.10
N HIS A 217 -4.53 4.99 -1.09
CA HIS A 217 -3.30 5.58 -1.61
C HIS A 217 -3.33 7.12 -1.67
N ASN A 218 -4.49 7.72 -1.97
CA ASN A 218 -4.62 9.18 -2.03
C ASN A 218 -4.51 9.80 -0.64
N SER A 219 -5.21 9.23 0.34
CA SER A 219 -5.10 9.64 1.75
C SER A 219 -3.67 9.47 2.28
N MET A 220 -3.01 8.37 1.92
CA MET A 220 -1.61 8.15 2.28
C MET A 220 -0.70 9.24 1.71
N TYR A 221 -0.89 9.61 0.43
CA TYR A 221 -0.12 10.68 -0.20
C TYR A 221 -0.34 12.01 0.54
N THR A 222 -1.59 12.42 0.76
CA THR A 222 -1.91 13.67 1.47
C THR A 222 -1.35 13.69 2.88
N TRP A 223 -1.45 12.58 3.62
CA TRP A 223 -0.88 12.47 4.95
C TRP A 223 0.66 12.57 4.95
N MET A 224 1.34 11.84 4.08
CA MET A 224 2.81 11.82 4.02
C MET A 224 3.41 13.13 3.50
N VAL A 225 2.76 13.77 2.52
CA VAL A 225 3.29 14.96 1.84
C VAL A 225 2.88 16.23 2.56
N ASP A 226 1.61 16.35 2.94
CA ASP A 226 1.04 17.58 3.51
C ASP A 226 0.88 17.50 5.03
N GLY A 227 0.93 16.31 5.64
CA GLY A 227 0.67 16.12 7.08
C GLY A 227 -0.81 16.22 7.44
N ASN A 228 -1.69 16.27 6.45
CA ASN A 228 -3.11 16.51 6.66
C ASN A 228 -3.90 15.20 6.67
N ALA A 229 -4.93 15.16 7.51
CA ALA A 229 -5.97 14.14 7.51
C ALA A 229 -7.35 14.82 7.58
N TYR A 230 -8.44 14.06 7.59
CA TYR A 230 -9.76 14.62 7.84
C TYR A 230 -9.85 15.13 9.30
N PRO A 231 -10.38 16.33 9.57
CA PRO A 231 -11.21 17.18 8.70
C PRO A 231 -10.46 18.23 7.86
N GLU A 232 -9.17 18.42 8.07
CA GLU A 232 -8.37 19.44 7.37
C GLU A 232 -8.25 19.18 5.86
N SER A 233 -8.41 17.91 5.45
CA SER A 233 -8.38 17.48 4.06
C SER A 233 -9.47 16.45 3.77
N SER A 234 -9.88 16.36 2.50
CA SER A 234 -10.87 15.37 2.04
C SER A 234 -10.20 13.99 1.83
N THR A 235 -9.77 13.36 2.92
CA THR A 235 -9.12 12.04 2.94
C THR A 235 -9.98 11.02 3.70
N TRP A 236 -9.69 9.74 3.51
CA TRP A 236 -10.25 8.62 4.27
C TRP A 236 -9.48 8.34 5.57
N TYR A 237 -8.42 9.10 5.86
CA TYR A 237 -7.72 9.05 7.14
C TYR A 237 -8.30 10.11 8.05
N ALA A 238 -8.63 9.73 9.29
CA ALA A 238 -9.08 10.66 10.31
C ALA A 238 -7.90 11.14 11.13
N ASP A 239 -7.85 12.44 11.41
CA ASP A 239 -6.96 12.98 12.43
C ASP A 239 -7.48 12.55 13.80
N THR A 240 -6.69 11.73 14.49
CA THR A 240 -6.97 11.28 15.86
C THR A 240 -5.86 11.71 16.82
N SER A 241 -5.21 12.83 16.53
CA SER A 241 -4.12 13.39 17.35
C SER A 241 -4.60 13.96 18.69
N VAL A 242 -5.90 14.22 18.83
CA VAL A 242 -6.50 14.62 20.11
C VAL A 242 -6.57 13.40 21.02
N ILE A 243 -5.96 13.51 22.21
CA ILE A 243 -5.89 12.43 23.20
C ILE A 243 -6.63 12.86 24.45
N ASP A 244 -7.40 11.94 25.02
CA ASP A 244 -8.16 12.13 26.25
C ASP A 244 -8.03 10.89 27.15
N TYR A 245 -8.44 11.02 28.41
CA TYR A 245 -8.20 10.04 29.47
C TYR A 245 -9.43 9.88 30.36
N ASP A 246 -9.56 8.73 31.01
CA ASP A 246 -10.50 8.50 32.13
C ASP A 246 -9.67 8.23 33.40
N ASN A 247 -9.23 9.31 34.06
CA ASN A 247 -8.29 9.21 35.16
C ASN A 247 -8.95 8.83 36.50
N ASP A 248 -10.27 8.94 36.62
CA ASP A 248 -11.02 8.50 37.80
C ASP A 248 -11.82 7.20 37.60
N SER A 249 -11.75 6.63 36.39
CA SER A 249 -12.36 5.35 35.99
C SER A 249 -13.87 5.33 36.17
N ASP A 250 -14.53 6.48 35.95
CA ASP A 250 -15.99 6.61 36.05
C ASP A 250 -16.72 6.28 34.73
N GLY A 251 -15.96 6.00 33.66
CA GLY A 251 -16.46 5.69 32.33
C GLY A 251 -16.79 6.93 31.49
N ILE A 252 -16.32 8.10 31.90
CA ILE A 252 -16.43 9.37 31.18
C ILE A 252 -15.03 9.94 30.99
N LEU A 253 -14.74 10.41 29.78
CA LEU A 253 -13.45 11.05 29.51
C LEU A 253 -13.38 12.44 30.15
N ASP A 254 -12.23 12.76 30.74
CA ASP A 254 -12.01 13.95 31.57
C ASP A 254 -12.10 15.26 30.78
N GLU A 255 -11.60 15.30 29.54
CA GLU A 255 -11.54 16.52 28.74
C GLU A 255 -12.77 16.69 27.84
N SER A 256 -13.14 15.66 27.08
CA SER A 256 -14.25 15.67 26.12
C SER A 256 -15.61 15.40 26.77
N GLY A 257 -15.65 14.72 27.92
CA GLY A 257 -16.88 14.29 28.57
C GLY A 257 -17.60 13.15 27.84
N PHE A 258 -16.93 12.43 26.93
CA PHE A 258 -17.54 11.30 26.23
C PHE A 258 -17.73 10.11 27.16
N ASN A 259 -18.92 9.52 27.10
CA ASN A 259 -19.24 8.32 27.84
C ASN A 259 -18.72 7.08 27.09
N ILE A 260 -17.71 6.44 27.68
CA ILE A 260 -17.06 5.23 27.15
C ILE A 260 -17.61 3.94 27.78
N SER A 261 -18.67 4.02 28.59
CA SER A 261 -19.31 2.84 29.18
C SER A 261 -19.83 1.89 28.10
N GLY A 262 -19.23 0.69 28.03
CA GLY A 262 -19.56 -0.33 27.02
C GLY A 262 -18.60 -0.40 25.83
N VAL A 263 -17.57 0.45 25.78
CA VAL A 263 -16.42 0.29 24.90
C VAL A 263 -15.34 -0.51 25.64
N ASN A 264 -14.50 -1.24 24.90
CA ASN A 264 -13.34 -1.90 25.51
C ASN A 264 -12.36 -0.85 26.05
N GLU A 265 -11.77 -1.11 27.22
CA GLU A 265 -10.76 -0.23 27.81
C GLU A 265 -9.52 -0.12 26.90
N SER A 266 -8.96 1.09 26.80
CA SER A 266 -7.70 1.32 26.08
C SER A 266 -6.55 0.56 26.78
N LEU A 267 -5.70 -0.08 25.98
CA LEU A 267 -4.54 -0.83 26.52
C LEU A 267 -3.48 0.10 27.12
N SER A 268 -3.36 1.33 26.64
CA SER A 268 -2.46 2.37 27.16
C SER A 268 -3.12 3.26 28.20
N GLY A 269 -4.46 3.29 28.25
CA GLY A 269 -5.24 4.27 29.02
C GLY A 269 -5.42 5.61 28.31
N GLU A 270 -4.89 5.74 27.09
CA GLU A 270 -5.07 6.89 26.20
C GLU A 270 -6.22 6.60 25.23
N TYR A 271 -7.14 7.55 25.07
CA TYR A 271 -8.22 7.50 24.10
C TYR A 271 -7.99 8.53 23.00
N HIS A 272 -7.96 8.08 21.76
CA HIS A 272 -7.75 8.95 20.61
C HIS A 272 -9.10 9.39 20.04
N LEU A 273 -9.27 10.70 19.86
CA LEU A 273 -10.49 11.32 19.39
C LEU A 273 -10.30 11.90 18.00
N GLY A 274 -11.29 11.71 17.14
CA GLY A 274 -11.31 12.31 15.80
C GLY A 274 -12.70 12.35 15.20
N GLU A 275 -12.77 12.55 13.89
CA GLU A 275 -14.04 12.57 13.15
C GLU A 275 -14.03 11.60 11.96
N HIS A 276 -15.19 11.00 11.66
CA HIS A 276 -15.32 10.03 10.58
C HIS A 276 -15.38 10.72 9.20
N PRO A 277 -14.55 10.32 8.22
CA PRO A 277 -14.45 11.02 6.94
C PRO A 277 -15.63 10.78 5.98
N ASP A 278 -16.40 9.69 6.17
CA ASP A 278 -17.52 9.32 5.28
C ASP A 278 -18.66 10.36 5.29
N TRP A 279 -18.81 11.06 4.17
CA TRP A 279 -19.87 12.04 3.97
C TRP A 279 -21.28 11.46 4.03
N ARG A 280 -21.50 10.20 3.62
CA ARG A 280 -22.83 9.56 3.70
C ARG A 280 -23.22 9.26 5.14
N LEU A 281 -22.24 8.88 5.96
CA LEU A 281 -22.46 8.69 7.39
C LEU A 281 -22.82 10.02 8.06
N ARG A 282 -22.12 11.10 7.71
CA ARG A 282 -22.45 12.45 8.18
C ARG A 282 -23.85 12.91 7.77
N ASP A 283 -24.23 12.70 6.50
CA ASP A 283 -25.58 13.03 6.00
C ASP A 283 -26.66 12.28 6.80
N LYS A 284 -26.42 11.01 7.13
CA LYS A 284 -27.35 10.19 7.92
C LYS A 284 -27.40 10.61 9.38
N ALA A 285 -26.26 11.00 9.96
CA ALA A 285 -26.16 11.47 11.34
C ALA A 285 -26.66 12.91 11.52
N GLY A 286 -26.70 13.70 10.44
CA GLY A 286 -27.08 15.11 10.45
C GLY A 286 -25.94 16.05 10.85
N GLY A 287 -24.69 15.62 10.73
CA GLY A 287 -23.50 16.40 11.13
C GLY A 287 -22.24 15.54 11.16
N ASP A 288 -21.15 16.11 11.67
CA ASP A 288 -19.89 15.39 11.88
C ASP A 288 -20.09 14.23 12.87
N VAL A 289 -19.38 13.14 12.62
CA VAL A 289 -19.52 11.90 13.38
C VAL A 289 -18.24 11.67 14.15
N PRO A 290 -18.23 11.86 15.48
CA PRO A 290 -17.03 11.65 16.27
C PRO A 290 -16.65 10.17 16.28
N ILE A 291 -15.36 9.90 16.24
CA ILE A 291 -14.79 8.57 16.42
C ILE A 291 -13.89 8.56 17.65
N LEU A 292 -13.86 7.39 18.29
CA LEU A 292 -13.01 7.09 19.44
C LEU A 292 -12.24 5.82 19.12
N VAL A 293 -10.92 5.87 19.27
CA VAL A 293 -9.95 4.80 18.95
C VAL A 293 -9.15 4.43 20.18
#